data_AF-A0A520W1V1-F1
#
_entry.id   AF-A0A520W1V1-F1
#
_cell.length_a   1.000
_cell.length_b   1.000
_cell.length_c   1.000
_cell.angle_alpha   90.00
_cell.angle_beta   90.00
_cell.angle_gamma   90.00
#
_symmetry.space_group_name_H-M   'P 1'
#
loop_
_entity.id
_entity.type
_entity.pdbx_description
1 polymer ?
#
loop_
_entity_poly.entity_id
_entity_poly.type
_entity_poly.pdbx_seq_one_letter_code
_entity_poly.pdbx_strand_id
1 'polypeptide(L)'
;ASDYPNITFIVDHTGFPQERSSEYFENWKKSISEISKIENVKIKVSGLGMAEWSWTTESIRPWVEHCVDSFGVERTIWGSNWPVDKLFGMYESVIYSYKEIWKNFNEDDKHKMFKGNAEELFNF
;
A
#
# COMPACT_ATOMS: atom_id res chain seq x y z
N ALA A 1 -11.46 10.51 10.95
CA ALA A 1 -10.17 11.10 10.53
C ALA A 1 -10.30 12.62 10.37
N SER A 2 -11.26 13.11 9.57
CA SER A 2 -11.49 14.55 9.35
C SER A 2 -11.77 15.35 10.61
N ASP A 3 -12.45 14.76 11.61
CA ASP A 3 -12.74 15.43 12.89
C ASP A 3 -11.50 15.61 13.79
N TYR A 4 -10.38 14.98 13.44
CA TYR A 4 -9.13 14.99 14.22
C TYR A 4 -7.94 15.35 13.32
N PRO A 5 -7.88 16.57 12.76
CA PRO A 5 -6.89 16.94 11.74
C PRO A 5 -5.43 16.88 12.24
N ASN A 6 -5.22 16.98 13.55
CA ASN A 6 -3.88 16.92 14.16
C ASN A 6 -3.39 15.50 14.48
N ILE A 7 -4.20 14.47 14.17
CA ILE A 7 -3.83 13.07 14.35
C ILE A 7 -3.62 12.46 12.97
N THR A 8 -2.44 11.89 12.72
CA THR A 8 -2.20 11.11 11.50
C THR A 8 -2.83 9.73 11.61
N PHE A 9 -3.64 9.36 10.63
CA PHE A 9 -4.23 8.03 10.51
C PHE A 9 -3.54 7.25 9.40
N ILE A 10 -3.41 5.93 9.57
CA ILE A 10 -2.85 5.05 8.55
C ILE A 10 -3.92 4.01 8.18
N VAL A 11 -4.25 3.93 6.89
CA VAL A 11 -4.99 2.80 6.34
C VAL A 11 -4.01 1.64 6.20
N ASP A 12 -4.15 0.63 7.05
CA ASP A 12 -3.29 -0.53 7.02
C ASP A 12 -3.62 -1.50 5.88
N HIS A 13 -2.61 -2.25 5.47
CA HIS A 13 -2.72 -3.38 4.56
C HIS A 13 -3.50 -3.10 3.28
N THR A 14 -3.30 -1.93 2.68
CA THR A 14 -3.97 -1.57 1.43
C THR A 14 -5.50 -1.52 1.58
N GLY A 15 -6.01 -1.27 2.79
CA GLY A 15 -7.45 -1.36 3.11
C GLY A 15 -7.95 -2.80 3.25
N PHE A 16 -7.03 -3.76 3.42
CA PHE A 16 -7.27 -5.19 3.58
C PHE A 16 -8.25 -5.78 2.55
N PRO A 17 -7.94 -5.73 1.25
CA PRO A 17 -8.84 -6.21 0.21
C PRO A 17 -8.98 -7.74 0.28
N GLN A 18 -10.19 -8.22 0.58
CA GLN A 18 -10.48 -9.63 0.90
C GLN A 18 -10.80 -10.49 -0.32
N GLU A 19 -11.08 -9.87 -1.47
CA GLU A 19 -11.44 -10.58 -2.70
C GLU A 19 -10.64 -10.05 -3.91
N ARG A 20 -10.73 -10.78 -5.02
CA ARG A 20 -10.05 -10.47 -6.30
C ARG A 20 -11.00 -10.37 -7.50
N SER A 21 -12.31 -10.34 -7.26
CA SER A 21 -13.28 -10.13 -8.34
C SER A 21 -13.17 -8.69 -8.89
N SER A 22 -13.50 -8.50 -10.17
CA SER A 22 -13.44 -7.17 -10.79
C SER A 22 -14.41 -6.19 -10.13
N GLU A 23 -15.60 -6.64 -9.75
CA GLU A 23 -16.58 -5.80 -9.03
C GLU A 23 -16.04 -5.34 -7.67
N TYR A 24 -15.44 -6.26 -6.91
CA TYR A 24 -14.82 -5.93 -5.63
C TYR A 24 -13.67 -4.93 -5.81
N PHE A 25 -12.82 -5.13 -6.81
CA PHE A 25 -11.73 -4.21 -7.11
C PHE A 25 -12.22 -2.79 -7.43
N GLU A 26 -13.28 -2.65 -8.24
CA GLU A 26 -13.85 -1.33 -8.53
C GLU A 26 -14.44 -0.64 -7.27
N ASN A 27 -15.09 -1.40 -6.40
CA ASN A 27 -15.63 -0.87 -5.15
C ASN A 27 -14.53 -0.49 -4.15
N TRP A 28 -13.48 -1.31 -4.06
CA TRP A 28 -12.29 -1.02 -3.27
C TRP A 28 -11.60 0.25 -3.78
N LYS A 29 -11.40 0.40 -5.10
CA LYS A 29 -10.79 1.60 -5.69
C LYS A 29 -11.54 2.86 -5.31
N LYS A 30 -12.87 2.87 -5.45
CA LYS A 30 -13.73 4.00 -5.05
C LYS A 30 -13.52 4.34 -3.58
N SER A 31 -13.54 3.33 -2.71
CA SER A 31 -13.37 3.53 -1.26
C SER A 31 -12.00 4.12 -0.92
N ILE A 32 -10.94 3.62 -1.56
CA ILE A 32 -9.56 4.12 -1.41
C ILE A 32 -9.42 5.57 -1.91
N SER A 33 -10.02 5.90 -3.05
CA SER A 33 -9.99 7.27 -3.58
C SER A 33 -10.82 8.24 -2.75
N GLU A 34 -11.91 7.80 -2.10
CA GLU A 34 -12.65 8.66 -1.18
C GLU A 34 -11.86 8.94 0.10
N ILE A 35 -11.26 7.92 0.72
CA ILE A 35 -10.47 8.12 1.94
C ILE A 35 -9.18 8.91 1.69
N SER A 36 -8.59 8.80 0.49
CA SER A 36 -7.37 9.54 0.16
C SER A 36 -7.57 11.05 0.06
N LYS A 37 -8.82 11.52 -0.07
CA LYS A 37 -9.17 12.97 -0.02
C LYS A 37 -8.96 13.59 1.36
N ILE A 38 -8.82 12.77 2.40
CA ILE A 38 -8.59 13.25 3.77
C ILE A 38 -7.08 13.44 3.98
N GLU A 39 -6.65 14.69 4.17
CA GLU A 39 -5.23 15.08 4.15
C GLU A 39 -4.39 14.38 5.24
N ASN A 40 -4.93 14.23 6.45
CA ASN A 40 -4.27 13.58 7.57
C ASN A 40 -4.33 12.04 7.54
N VAL A 41 -4.73 11.44 6.41
CA VAL A 41 -4.69 9.99 6.21
C VAL A 41 -3.56 9.61 5.26
N LYS A 42 -2.74 8.65 5.69
CA LYS A 42 -1.72 7.95 4.92
C LYS A 42 -2.15 6.50 4.66
N ILE A 43 -1.49 5.82 3.73
CA ILE A 43 -1.74 4.40 3.43
C ILE A 43 -0.48 3.58 3.57
N LYS A 44 -0.61 2.42 4.22
CA LYS A 44 0.41 1.38 4.24
C LYS A 44 0.12 0.33 3.20
N VAL A 45 0.87 0.39 2.10
CA VAL A 45 0.80 -0.60 1.02
C VAL A 45 1.54 -1.86 1.47
N SER A 46 0.75 -2.86 1.85
CA SER A 46 1.21 -4.14 2.40
C SER A 46 0.07 -5.17 2.36
N GLY A 47 0.38 -6.44 2.64
CA GLY A 47 -0.64 -7.45 2.95
C GLY A 47 -1.49 -7.93 1.77
N LEU A 48 -1.08 -7.67 0.53
CA LEU A 48 -1.83 -8.06 -0.67
C LEU A 48 -1.80 -9.57 -0.93
N GLY A 49 -0.83 -10.31 -0.40
CA GLY A 49 -0.83 -11.78 -0.49
C GLY A 49 -1.98 -12.43 0.29
N MET A 50 -2.52 -11.76 1.32
CA MET A 50 -3.48 -12.37 2.25
C MET A 50 -4.83 -12.76 1.64
N ALA A 51 -5.19 -12.19 0.49
CA ALA A 51 -6.45 -12.50 -0.19
C ALA A 51 -6.29 -13.34 -1.45
N GLU A 52 -5.06 -13.71 -1.82
CA GLU A 52 -4.79 -14.56 -2.97
C GLU A 52 -3.52 -15.39 -2.74
N TRP A 53 -3.67 -16.69 -2.51
CA TRP A 53 -2.53 -17.59 -2.28
C TRP A 53 -1.59 -17.72 -3.48
N SER A 54 -2.12 -17.57 -4.69
CA SER A 54 -1.38 -17.65 -5.96
C SER A 54 -1.03 -16.28 -6.53
N TRP A 55 -0.92 -15.27 -5.68
CA TRP A 55 -0.62 -13.91 -6.12
C TRP A 55 0.68 -13.88 -6.94
N THR A 56 0.70 -12.96 -7.90
CA THR A 56 1.85 -12.59 -8.73
C THR A 56 2.07 -11.09 -8.65
N THR A 57 3.27 -10.62 -9.04
CA THR A 57 3.55 -9.18 -9.15
C THR A 57 2.48 -8.44 -9.96
N GLU A 58 2.03 -9.02 -11.08
CA GLU A 58 1.02 -8.40 -11.95
C GLU A 58 -0.40 -8.43 -11.34
N SER A 59 -0.75 -9.45 -10.56
CA SER A 59 -2.06 -9.49 -9.88
C SER A 59 -2.20 -8.41 -8.79
N ILE A 60 -1.09 -8.05 -8.13
CA ILE A 60 -1.10 -7.06 -7.04
C ILE A 60 -0.77 -5.65 -7.54
N ARG A 61 -0.15 -5.51 -8.71
CA ARG A 61 0.24 -4.23 -9.32
C ARG A 61 -0.90 -3.19 -9.34
N PRO A 62 -2.13 -3.50 -9.81
CA PRO A 62 -3.19 -2.50 -9.89
C PRO A 62 -3.60 -1.93 -8.52
N TRP A 63 -3.47 -2.73 -7.46
CA TRP A 63 -3.80 -2.31 -6.10
C TRP A 63 -2.73 -1.36 -5.55
N VAL A 64 -1.47 -1.68 -5.81
CA VAL A 64 -0.34 -0.84 -5.41
C VAL A 64 -0.37 0.50 -6.14
N GLU A 65 -0.51 0.46 -7.47
CA GLU A 65 -0.53 1.66 -8.31
C GLU A 65 -1.71 2.56 -7.94
N HIS A 66 -2.91 2.01 -7.77
CA HIS A 66 -4.08 2.80 -7.35
C HIS A 66 -3.89 3.49 -5.99
N CYS A 67 -3.19 2.85 -5.05
CA CYS A 67 -2.87 3.49 -3.76
C CYS A 67 -1.93 4.67 -3.95
N VAL A 68 -0.84 4.49 -4.72
CA VAL A 68 0.12 5.56 -4.98
C VAL A 68 -0.54 6.71 -5.75
N ASP A 69 -1.36 6.39 -6.76
CA ASP A 69 -2.09 7.39 -7.55
C ASP A 69 -3.10 8.17 -6.68
N SER A 70 -3.78 7.50 -5.75
CA SER A 70 -4.80 8.12 -4.90
C SER A 70 -4.22 8.94 -3.75
N PHE A 71 -3.15 8.46 -3.10
CA PHE A 71 -2.57 9.11 -1.92
C PHE A 71 -1.39 10.04 -2.25
N GLY A 72 -0.71 9.79 -3.37
CA GLY A 72 0.57 10.38 -3.70
C GLY A 72 1.73 9.71 -2.96
N VAL A 73 2.95 10.01 -3.41
CA VAL A 73 4.21 9.49 -2.86
C VAL A 73 4.34 9.81 -1.37
N GLU A 74 4.11 11.05 -0.95
CA GLU A 74 4.33 11.54 0.43
C GLU A 74 3.45 10.87 1.50
N ARG A 75 2.33 10.29 1.08
CA ARG A 75 1.34 9.65 1.97
C ARG A 75 1.29 8.14 1.80
N THR A 76 2.22 7.57 1.04
CA THR A 76 2.35 6.13 0.84
C THR A 76 3.54 5.59 1.62
N ILE A 77 3.31 4.59 2.47
CA ILE A 77 4.38 3.84 3.15
C ILE A 77 4.31 2.37 2.75
N TRP A 78 5.47 1.75 2.59
CA TRP A 78 5.57 0.31 2.37
C TRP A 78 5.65 -0.47 3.68
N GLY A 79 5.14 -1.71 3.67
CA GLY A 79 5.47 -2.68 4.71
C GLY A 79 5.38 -4.11 4.19
N SER A 80 6.23 -5.00 4.71
CA SER A 80 6.24 -6.40 4.29
C SER A 80 5.07 -7.23 4.82
N ASN A 81 4.40 -6.78 5.89
CA ASN A 81 3.44 -7.58 6.67
C ASN A 81 4.01 -8.91 7.20
N TRP A 82 5.34 -9.04 7.26
CA TRP A 82 5.98 -10.22 7.81
C TRP A 82 5.85 -10.23 9.34
N PRO A 83 5.58 -11.38 10.00
CA PRO A 83 5.59 -12.75 9.48
C PRO A 83 4.27 -13.28 8.90
N VAL A 84 3.18 -12.50 8.85
CA VAL A 84 1.90 -13.01 8.34
C VAL A 84 2.00 -13.38 6.86
N ASP A 85 2.65 -12.53 6.05
CA ASP A 85 2.83 -12.76 4.61
C ASP A 85 3.67 -14.01 4.29
N LYS A 86 4.39 -14.59 5.26
CA LYS A 86 5.11 -15.87 5.07
C LYS A 86 4.18 -17.03 4.69
N LEU A 87 2.88 -16.90 4.99
CA LEU A 87 1.87 -17.89 4.60
C LEU A 87 1.59 -17.85 3.10
N PHE A 88 1.86 -16.73 2.44
CA PHE A 88 1.48 -16.50 1.04
C PHE A 88 2.68 -16.38 0.09
N GLY A 89 3.92 -16.34 0.60
CA GLY A 89 5.11 -16.29 -0.23
C GLY A 89 6.41 -16.17 0.56
N MET A 90 7.53 -16.23 -0.16
CA MET A 90 8.84 -15.96 0.40
C MET A 90 9.03 -14.45 0.62
N TYR A 91 9.81 -14.08 1.63
CA TYR A 91 10.06 -12.68 1.97
C TYR A 91 10.69 -11.91 0.78
N GLU A 92 11.61 -12.57 0.07
CA GLU A 92 12.28 -12.06 -1.12
C GLU A 92 11.30 -11.82 -2.26
N SER A 93 10.33 -12.72 -2.46
CA SER A 93 9.28 -12.56 -3.48
C SER A 93 8.44 -11.32 -3.21
N VAL A 94 8.03 -11.11 -1.95
CA VAL A 94 7.26 -9.91 -1.55
C VAL A 94 8.06 -8.65 -1.85
N ILE A 95 9.31 -8.55 -1.38
CA ILE A 95 10.15 -7.38 -1.64
C ILE A 95 10.36 -7.14 -3.13
N TYR A 96 10.68 -8.21 -3.87
CA TYR A 96 10.92 -8.14 -5.31
C TYR A 96 9.70 -7.56 -6.04
N SER A 97 8.50 -8.05 -5.73
CA SER A 97 7.28 -7.60 -6.40
C SER A 97 7.00 -6.11 -6.18
N TYR A 98 7.16 -5.60 -4.96
CA TYR A 98 7.00 -4.16 -4.71
C TYR A 98 8.06 -3.31 -5.42
N LYS A 99 9.33 -3.76 -5.44
CA LYS A 99 10.40 -3.08 -6.18
C LYS A 99 10.14 -3.07 -7.69
N GLU A 100 9.65 -4.18 -8.23
CA GLU A 100 9.31 -4.30 -9.65
C GLU A 100 8.11 -3.42 -10.02
N ILE A 101 7.12 -3.28 -9.13
CA ILE A 101 5.98 -2.39 -9.36
C ILE A 101 6.42 -0.93 -9.41
N TRP A 102 7.30 -0.51 -8.50
CA TRP A 102 7.77 0.87 -8.46
C TRP A 102 8.98 1.17 -9.34
N LYS A 103 9.39 0.24 -10.20
CA LYS A 103 10.65 0.38 -10.99
C LYS A 103 10.75 1.68 -11.80
N ASN A 104 9.62 2.20 -12.26
CA ASN A 104 9.54 3.39 -13.13
C ASN A 104 9.43 4.71 -12.35
N PHE A 105 9.26 4.68 -11.02
CA PHE A 105 9.34 5.88 -10.21
C PHE A 105 10.79 6.39 -10.16
N ASN A 106 10.98 7.68 -9.91
CA ASN A 106 12.33 8.20 -9.66
C ASN A 106 12.86 7.66 -8.30
N GLU A 107 14.18 7.73 -8.11
CA GLU A 107 14.82 7.16 -6.93
C GLU A 107 14.40 7.83 -5.62
N ASP A 108 14.11 9.14 -5.64
CA ASP A 108 13.66 9.87 -4.46
C ASP A 108 12.26 9.40 -4.01
N ASP A 109 11.35 9.21 -4.95
CA ASP A 109 10.00 8.70 -4.68
C ASP A 109 10.04 7.26 -4.16
N LYS A 110 10.87 6.41 -4.76
CA LYS A 110 11.11 5.05 -4.26
C LYS A 110 11.63 5.08 -2.83
N HIS A 111 12.60 5.95 -2.54
CA HIS A 111 13.18 6.09 -1.20
C HIS A 111 12.15 6.54 -0.18
N LYS A 112 11.33 7.55 -0.52
CA LYS A 112 10.24 8.03 0.32
C LYS A 112 9.25 6.93 0.65
N MET A 113 8.73 6.23 -0.35
CA MET A 113 7.72 5.18 -0.15
C MET A 113 8.26 3.96 0.60
N PHE A 114 9.49 3.52 0.32
CA PHE A 114 10.08 2.36 1.00
C PHE A 114 10.58 2.66 2.42
N LYS A 115 10.95 3.90 2.73
CA LYS A 115 11.65 4.24 3.97
C LYS A 115 11.32 5.64 4.50
N GLY A 116 11.59 6.69 3.72
CA GLY A 116 11.62 8.08 4.22
C GLY A 116 10.32 8.53 4.89
N ASN A 117 9.17 8.18 4.31
CA ASN A 117 7.86 8.54 4.86
C ASN A 117 7.57 7.84 6.21
N ALA A 118 8.12 6.63 6.42
CA ALA A 118 7.98 5.91 7.68
C ALA A 118 8.92 6.48 8.75
N GLU A 119 10.14 6.87 8.38
CA GLU A 119 11.09 7.53 9.28
C GLU A 119 10.51 8.86 9.80
N GLU A 120 9.96 9.68 8.91
CA GLU A 120 9.28 10.93 9.28
C GLU A 120 8.09 10.67 10.21
N LEU A 121 7.24 9.70 9.88
CA LEU A 121 5.99 9.43 10.61
C LEU A 121 6.24 8.89 12.02
N PHE A 122 7.25 8.05 12.19
CA PHE A 122 7.52 7.35 13.45
C PHE A 122 8.70 7.94 14.24
N ASN A 123 9.32 9.02 13.74
CA ASN A 123 10.49 9.67 14.33
C ASN A 123 11.65 8.69 14.57
N PHE A 124 11.98 7.88 13.57
CA PHE A 124 13.19 7.05 13.56
C PHE A 124 14.44 7.85 13.21
#